data_AF-A0A5J5A2P2-F1
#
_entry.id   AF-A0A5J5A2P2-F1
#
_cell.length_a   1.000
_cell.length_b   1.000
_cell.length_c   1.000
_cell.angle_alpha   90.00
_cell.angle_beta   90.00
_cell.angle_gamma   90.00
#
_symmetry.space_group_name_H-M   'P 1'
#
loop_
_entity.id
_entity.type
_entity.pdbx_description
1 polymer ?
#
loop_
_entity_poly.entity_id
_entity_poly.type
_entity_poly.pdbx_seq_one_letter_code
_entity_poly.pdbx_strand_id
1 'polypeptide(L)'
;MIQSTNSSVLIKFKEKSDYELVYRVDESIRDVLNSTILDIKKFAHSVVISKSSVFPDIDQYLSGSTDVVSKLQAFNLPVYARIFRNEFVSQAWDFFSDAIVEINSYVMEAGIDGVITDFPGTAVKYRRNRCLGLGNKTPAYMSPVQAGSLLQLIPPQILPPAEAPNPILTESDVVEPPLPSAVETGPTPDTGGGSTAVPPTATKWAA
;
A
#
# COMPACT_ATOMS: atom_id res chain seq x y z
N MET A 1 11.20 -10.52 5.53
CA MET A 1 10.82 -9.15 5.13
C MET A 1 10.16 -8.47 6.32
N ILE A 2 10.65 -7.29 6.74
CA ILE A 2 10.08 -6.48 7.82
C ILE A 2 9.59 -5.18 7.21
N GLN A 3 8.33 -4.85 7.46
CA GLN A 3 7.69 -3.66 6.92
C GLN A 3 7.37 -2.67 8.04
N SER A 4 7.58 -1.37 7.78
CA SER A 4 7.20 -0.29 8.67
C SER A 4 6.83 0.95 7.88
N THR A 5 5.93 1.77 8.43
CA THR A 5 5.69 3.14 7.97
C THR A 5 6.70 4.12 8.53
N ASN A 6 7.44 3.72 9.57
CA ASN A 6 8.39 4.59 10.26
C ASN A 6 9.82 4.30 9.82
N SER A 7 10.53 5.30 9.28
CA SER A 7 11.93 5.17 8.83
C SER A 7 12.87 4.91 10.01
N SER A 8 12.62 5.53 11.16
CA SER A 8 13.38 5.35 12.41
C SER A 8 13.41 3.88 12.87
N VAL A 9 12.28 3.18 12.71
CA VAL A 9 12.16 1.74 13.00
C VAL A 9 12.99 0.91 12.03
N LEU A 10 12.90 1.19 10.72
CA LEU A 10 13.66 0.45 9.71
C LEU A 10 15.17 0.65 9.87
N ILE A 11 15.62 1.87 10.17
CA ILE A 11 17.02 2.17 10.50
C ILE A 11 17.47 1.29 11.68
N LYS A 12 16.66 1.20 12.73
CA LYS A 12 17.01 0.39 13.90
C LYS A 12 17.10 -1.11 13.60
N PHE A 13 16.23 -1.62 12.73
CA PHE A 13 16.32 -3.01 12.26
C PHE A 13 17.52 -3.24 11.35
N LYS A 14 17.88 -2.26 10.52
CA LYS A 14 19.06 -2.32 9.65
C LYS A 14 20.36 -2.44 10.44
N GLU A 15 20.45 -1.79 11.60
CA GLU A 15 21.60 -1.90 12.51
C GLU A 15 21.72 -3.28 13.17
N LYS A 16 20.60 -3.98 13.35
CA LYS A 16 20.50 -5.18 14.20
C LYS A 16 20.31 -6.48 13.43
N SER A 17 20.02 -6.42 12.13
CA SER A 17 19.62 -7.57 11.34
C SER A 17 19.85 -7.36 9.85
N ASP A 18 19.99 -8.48 9.13
CA ASP A 18 20.13 -8.51 7.67
C ASP A 18 18.78 -8.82 6.97
N TYR A 19 17.66 -8.53 7.62
CA TYR A 19 16.35 -8.75 7.00
C TYR A 19 16.11 -7.77 5.85
N GLU A 20 15.39 -8.23 4.82
CA GLU A 20 14.84 -7.33 3.81
C GLU A 20 13.82 -6.38 4.47
N LEU A 21 14.10 -5.08 4.36
CA LEU A 21 13.34 -3.99 4.96
C LEU A 21 12.45 -3.29 3.93
N VAL A 22 11.22 -2.99 4.30
CA VAL A 22 10.21 -2.44 3.40
C VAL A 22 9.60 -1.18 4.00
N TYR A 23 9.72 -0.08 3.26
CA TYR A 23 9.06 1.16 3.64
C TYR A 23 7.64 1.19 3.11
N ARG A 24 6.65 1.31 4.00
CA ARG A 24 5.25 1.49 3.61
C ARG A 24 4.93 2.98 3.62
N VAL A 25 4.63 3.54 2.45
CA VAL A 25 4.05 4.88 2.36
C VAL A 25 2.65 4.85 2.95
N ASP A 26 2.39 5.73 3.92
CA ASP A 26 1.15 5.70 4.68
C ASP A 26 -0.02 6.27 3.87
N GLU A 27 0.23 7.39 3.18
CA GLU A 27 -0.74 8.10 2.34
C GLU A 27 -0.66 7.73 0.86
N SER A 28 -1.73 8.09 0.12
CA SER A 28 -1.74 8.06 -1.34
C SER A 28 -0.93 9.23 -1.87
N ILE A 29 -0.06 9.00 -2.85
CA ILE A 29 0.85 10.02 -3.38
C ILE A 29 0.70 10.11 -4.89
N ARG A 30 0.79 11.32 -5.45
CA ARG A 30 0.78 11.50 -6.91
C ARG A 30 2.18 11.45 -7.53
N ASP A 31 3.20 11.73 -6.73
CA ASP A 31 4.60 11.81 -7.16
C ASP A 31 5.55 11.62 -5.96
N VAL A 32 6.83 11.39 -6.21
CA VAL A 32 7.93 11.29 -5.24
C VAL A 32 9.16 12.02 -5.77
N LEU A 33 9.80 12.85 -4.93
CA LEU A 33 11.04 13.55 -5.32
C LEU A 33 12.22 12.58 -5.37
N ASN A 34 13.12 12.75 -6.36
CA ASN A 34 14.31 11.92 -6.51
C ASN A 34 15.20 11.90 -5.25
N SER A 35 15.33 13.03 -4.56
CA SER A 35 16.10 13.12 -3.31
C SER A 35 15.47 12.28 -2.20
N THR A 36 14.14 12.30 -2.09
CA THR A 36 13.37 11.45 -1.18
C THR A 36 13.56 9.97 -1.47
N ILE A 37 13.59 9.55 -2.75
CA ILE A 37 13.87 8.15 -3.13
C ILE A 37 15.26 7.73 -2.65
N LEU A 38 16.27 8.60 -2.80
CA LEU A 38 17.63 8.35 -2.32
C LEU A 38 17.68 8.20 -0.81
N ASP A 39 16.87 8.96 -0.07
CA ASP A 39 16.75 8.81 1.38
C ASP A 39 16.08 7.49 1.77
N ILE A 40 14.98 7.10 1.11
CA ILE A 40 14.30 5.82 1.33
C ILE A 40 15.29 4.65 1.16
N LYS A 41 16.12 4.69 0.12
CA LYS A 41 17.12 3.66 -0.17
C LYS A 41 18.18 3.49 0.93
N LYS A 42 18.39 4.50 1.78
CA LYS A 42 19.33 4.39 2.91
C LYS A 42 18.83 3.42 3.97
N PHE A 43 17.53 3.19 4.09
CA PHE A 43 16.96 2.36 5.16
C PHE A 43 16.00 1.26 4.70
N ALA A 44 15.54 1.27 3.44
CA ALA A 44 14.65 0.26 2.88
C ALA A 44 15.20 -0.35 1.57
N HIS A 45 14.81 -1.59 1.31
CA HIS A 45 15.14 -2.36 0.12
C HIS A 45 14.02 -2.33 -0.91
N SER A 46 12.77 -2.17 -0.46
CA SER A 46 11.59 -2.06 -1.31
C SER A 46 10.54 -1.13 -0.68
N VAL A 47 9.54 -0.75 -1.48
CA VAL A 47 8.50 0.21 -1.08
C VAL A 47 7.12 -0.40 -1.27
N VAL A 48 6.22 -0.14 -0.32
CA VAL A 48 4.80 -0.46 -0.43
C VAL A 48 4.00 0.83 -0.58
N ILE A 49 3.20 0.92 -1.63
CA ILE A 49 2.34 2.08 -1.93
C ILE A 49 0.86 1.69 -2.02
N SER A 50 -0.03 2.67 -1.86
CA SER A 50 -1.46 2.46 -2.03
C SER A 50 -1.82 2.21 -3.52
N LYS A 51 -2.97 1.60 -3.76
CA LYS A 51 -3.56 1.48 -5.10
C LYS A 51 -3.77 2.83 -5.79
N SER A 52 -4.20 3.86 -5.05
CA SER A 52 -4.44 5.21 -5.58
C SER A 52 -3.14 5.98 -5.87
N SER A 53 -2.00 5.54 -5.32
CA SER A 53 -0.68 6.07 -5.71
C SER A 53 -0.23 5.58 -7.09
N VAL A 54 -0.90 4.57 -7.66
CA VAL A 54 -0.62 4.00 -8.99
C VAL A 54 -1.67 4.47 -9.99
N PHE A 55 -2.93 4.19 -9.68
CA PHE A 55 -4.09 4.63 -10.44
C PHE A 55 -5.01 5.43 -9.51
N PRO A 56 -4.91 6.77 -9.48
CA PRO A 56 -5.81 7.60 -8.69
C PRO A 56 -7.25 7.47 -9.21
N ASP A 57 -8.21 7.52 -8.29
CA ASP A 57 -9.63 7.43 -8.60
C ASP A 57 -10.41 8.63 -8.05
N ILE A 58 -11.56 8.91 -8.66
CA ILE A 58 -12.54 9.91 -8.23
C ILE A 58 -13.89 9.20 -8.22
N ASP A 59 -14.54 9.08 -7.06
CA ASP A 59 -15.77 8.30 -6.88
C ASP A 59 -15.68 6.89 -7.52
N GLN A 60 -14.54 6.20 -7.31
CA GLN A 60 -14.21 4.88 -7.84
C GLN A 60 -14.05 4.80 -9.38
N TYR A 61 -13.98 5.92 -10.09
CA TYR A 61 -13.53 5.95 -11.50
C TYR A 61 -12.05 6.28 -11.55
N LEU A 62 -11.26 5.46 -12.24
CA LEU A 62 -9.85 5.81 -12.44
C LEU A 62 -9.76 7.12 -13.20
N SER A 63 -8.94 8.05 -12.71
CA SER A 63 -8.71 9.36 -13.34
C SER A 63 -7.48 9.37 -14.23
N GLY A 64 -6.56 8.42 -14.04
CA GLY A 64 -5.35 8.27 -14.83
C GLY A 64 -4.34 7.32 -14.18
N SER A 65 -3.08 7.43 -14.59
CA SER A 65 -1.94 6.71 -14.02
C SER A 65 -0.86 7.68 -13.57
N THR A 66 -0.12 7.31 -12.52
CA THR A 66 1.05 8.07 -12.05
C THR A 66 2.34 7.46 -12.58
N ASP A 67 3.45 8.19 -12.45
CA ASP A 67 4.81 7.71 -12.72
C ASP A 67 5.56 7.28 -11.45
N VAL A 68 4.87 7.14 -10.32
CA VAL A 68 5.47 6.80 -9.02
C VAL A 68 6.21 5.46 -9.08
N VAL A 69 5.59 4.43 -9.68
CA VAL A 69 6.18 3.09 -9.77
C VAL A 69 7.48 3.12 -10.57
N SER A 70 7.45 3.70 -11.77
CA SER A 70 8.62 3.77 -12.65
C SER A 70 9.72 4.65 -12.07
N LYS A 71 9.39 5.75 -11.38
CA LYS A 71 10.37 6.57 -10.64
C LYS A 71 11.07 5.78 -9.54
N LEU A 72 10.34 5.04 -8.71
CA LEU A 72 10.94 4.21 -7.65
C LEU A 72 11.83 3.10 -8.24
N GLN A 73 11.36 2.42 -9.29
CA GLN A 73 12.11 1.36 -9.96
C GLN A 73 13.37 1.88 -10.67
N ALA A 74 13.38 3.10 -11.19
CA ALA A 74 14.57 3.72 -11.76
C ALA A 74 15.73 3.84 -10.77
N PHE A 75 15.45 3.86 -9.46
CA PHE A 75 16.44 3.83 -8.39
C PHE A 75 16.70 2.42 -7.82
N ASN A 76 16.18 1.37 -8.46
CA ASN A 76 16.22 -0.03 -8.05
C ASN A 76 15.51 -0.30 -6.71
N LEU A 77 14.37 0.37 -6.47
CA LEU A 77 13.46 0.01 -5.38
C LEU A 77 12.27 -0.77 -5.96
N PRO A 78 12.14 -2.08 -5.68
CA PRO A 78 10.94 -2.82 -6.03
C PRO A 78 9.70 -2.24 -5.33
N VAL A 79 8.58 -2.24 -6.02
CA VAL A 79 7.33 -1.61 -5.60
C VAL A 79 6.23 -2.64 -5.43
N TYR A 80 5.64 -2.68 -4.25
CA TYR A 80 4.47 -3.49 -3.92
C TYR A 80 3.24 -2.59 -3.77
N ALA A 81 2.12 -2.98 -4.37
CA ALA A 81 0.86 -2.24 -4.20
C ALA A 81 -0.07 -2.92 -3.18
N ARG A 82 -0.76 -2.10 -2.37
CA ARG A 82 -1.68 -2.55 -1.29
C ARG A 82 -3.05 -1.84 -1.32
N ILE A 83 -4.13 -2.43 -0.80
CA ILE A 83 -4.39 -3.86 -0.57
C ILE A 83 -5.42 -4.28 -1.63
N PHE A 84 -5.15 -5.38 -2.33
CA PHE A 84 -6.08 -5.93 -3.32
C PHE A 84 -7.11 -6.82 -2.63
N ARG A 85 -8.36 -6.63 -3.04
CA ARG A 85 -9.54 -7.22 -2.44
C ARG A 85 -10.48 -7.69 -3.54
N ASN A 86 -11.17 -8.81 -3.32
CA ASN A 86 -12.08 -9.38 -4.32
C ASN A 86 -13.47 -8.76 -4.26
N GLU A 87 -13.80 -8.07 -3.16
CA GLU A 87 -15.12 -7.51 -2.96
C GLU A 87 -15.39 -6.41 -3.99
N PHE A 88 -16.58 -6.47 -4.58
CA PHE A 88 -17.03 -5.55 -5.64
C PHE A 88 -16.79 -4.07 -5.32
N VAL A 89 -17.03 -3.65 -4.07
CA VAL A 89 -16.91 -2.24 -3.64
C VAL A 89 -15.46 -1.80 -3.39
N SER A 90 -14.48 -2.70 -3.47
CA SER A 90 -13.08 -2.40 -3.17
C SER A 90 -12.26 -1.97 -4.39
N GLN A 91 -12.86 -2.03 -5.58
CA GLN A 91 -12.21 -1.85 -6.87
C GLN A 91 -12.81 -0.65 -7.59
N ALA A 92 -12.01 0.02 -8.42
CA ALA A 92 -12.52 1.02 -9.33
C ALA A 92 -13.43 0.36 -10.39
N TRP A 93 -14.41 1.13 -10.87
CA TRP A 93 -15.37 0.68 -11.90
C TRP A 93 -14.70 0.21 -13.18
N ASP A 94 -13.55 0.81 -13.50
CA ASP A 94 -12.71 0.50 -14.65
C ASP A 94 -12.29 -0.98 -14.68
N PHE A 95 -12.21 -1.66 -13.53
CA PHE A 95 -11.86 -3.08 -13.46
C PHE A 95 -13.05 -4.03 -13.65
N PHE A 96 -14.26 -3.51 -13.89
CA PHE A 96 -15.49 -4.29 -14.10
C PHE A 96 -15.74 -5.34 -13.02
N SER A 97 -15.31 -5.04 -11.79
CA SER A 97 -15.44 -5.91 -10.62
C SER A 97 -14.73 -7.27 -10.75
N ASP A 98 -13.70 -7.33 -11.59
CA ASP A 98 -12.86 -8.51 -11.76
C ASP A 98 -11.47 -8.26 -11.13
N ALA A 99 -11.18 -8.97 -10.05
CA ALA A 99 -9.90 -8.91 -9.35
C ALA A 99 -8.71 -9.42 -10.16
N ILE A 100 -8.92 -10.29 -11.16
CA ILE A 100 -7.86 -10.68 -12.08
C ILE A 100 -7.55 -9.54 -13.04
N VAL A 101 -8.56 -8.80 -13.51
CA VAL A 101 -8.38 -7.62 -14.38
C VAL A 101 -7.69 -6.48 -13.63
N GLU A 102 -8.06 -6.26 -12.37
CA GLU A 102 -7.38 -5.30 -11.49
C GLU A 102 -5.90 -5.67 -11.35
N ILE A 103 -5.59 -6.88 -10.87
CA ILE A 103 -4.20 -7.33 -10.71
C ILE A 103 -3.42 -7.24 -12.04
N ASN A 104 -4.03 -7.65 -13.15
CA ASN A 104 -3.41 -7.58 -14.47
C ASN A 104 -3.05 -6.15 -14.84
N SER A 105 -3.93 -5.19 -14.58
CA SER A 105 -3.68 -3.79 -14.90
C SER A 105 -2.53 -3.22 -14.08
N TYR A 106 -2.48 -3.51 -12.79
CA TYR A 106 -1.37 -3.06 -11.95
C TYR A 106 -0.03 -3.71 -12.33
N VAL A 107 -0.02 -5.00 -12.71
CA VAL A 107 1.21 -5.72 -13.04
C VAL A 107 1.71 -5.39 -14.45
N MET A 108 0.83 -5.34 -15.45
CA MET A 108 1.21 -5.22 -16.85
C MET A 108 1.30 -3.76 -17.33
N GLU A 109 0.43 -2.87 -16.84
CA GLU A 109 0.44 -1.44 -17.21
C GLU A 109 1.34 -0.64 -16.26
N ALA A 110 1.08 -0.73 -14.95
CA ALA A 110 1.85 0.03 -13.98
C ALA A 110 3.21 -0.60 -13.64
N GLY A 111 3.40 -1.89 -13.93
CA GLY A 111 4.69 -2.56 -13.75
C GLY A 111 5.07 -2.84 -12.30
N ILE A 112 4.11 -3.00 -11.37
CA ILE A 112 4.43 -3.29 -9.96
C ILE A 112 5.16 -4.63 -9.81
N ASP A 113 6.05 -4.73 -8.83
CA ASP A 113 6.84 -5.94 -8.57
C ASP A 113 6.09 -6.97 -7.72
N GLY A 114 5.06 -6.54 -6.98
CA GLY A 114 4.27 -7.45 -6.17
C GLY A 114 2.95 -6.90 -5.64
N VAL A 115 2.08 -7.82 -5.26
CA VAL A 115 0.70 -7.56 -4.82
C VAL A 115 0.56 -7.94 -3.36
N ILE A 116 0.06 -7.02 -2.53
CA ILE A 116 -0.40 -7.31 -1.18
C ILE A 116 -1.92 -7.47 -1.21
N THR A 117 -2.42 -8.64 -0.82
CA THR A 117 -3.85 -8.99 -0.94
C THR A 117 -4.35 -9.77 0.26
N ASP A 118 -5.62 -9.55 0.60
CA ASP A 118 -6.37 -10.37 1.56
C ASP A 118 -6.86 -11.70 0.90
N PHE A 119 -6.72 -11.82 -0.42
CA PHE A 119 -7.21 -12.95 -1.23
C PHE A 119 -6.06 -13.64 -2.00
N PRO A 120 -5.16 -14.35 -1.30
CA PRO A 120 -3.99 -14.97 -1.93
C PRO A 120 -4.35 -15.98 -3.03
N GLY A 121 -5.51 -16.64 -2.95
CA GLY A 121 -6.00 -17.53 -4.01
C GLY A 121 -6.18 -16.82 -5.35
N THR A 122 -6.65 -15.58 -5.36
CA THR A 122 -6.80 -14.75 -6.56
C THR A 122 -5.43 -14.43 -7.17
N ALA A 123 -4.49 -13.96 -6.36
CA ALA A 123 -3.13 -13.65 -6.82
C ALA A 123 -2.40 -14.89 -7.36
N VAL A 124 -2.56 -16.06 -6.72
CA VAL A 124 -2.01 -17.33 -7.21
C VAL A 124 -2.63 -17.72 -8.55
N LYS A 125 -3.96 -17.55 -8.72
CA LYS A 125 -4.65 -17.82 -9.98
C LYS A 125 -4.15 -16.90 -11.09
N TYR A 126 -3.99 -15.60 -10.82
CA TYR A 126 -3.39 -14.65 -11.76
C TYR A 126 -1.98 -15.06 -12.16
N ARG A 127 -1.10 -15.33 -11.19
CA ARG A 127 0.30 -15.73 -11.46
C ARG A 127 0.42 -17.02 -12.26
N ARG A 128 -0.53 -17.94 -12.12
CA ARG A 128 -0.58 -19.20 -12.88
C ARG A 128 -1.26 -19.06 -14.25
N ASN A 129 -1.76 -17.87 -14.61
CA ASN A 129 -2.39 -17.63 -15.90
C ASN A 129 -1.37 -17.80 -17.03
N ARG A 130 -1.65 -18.75 -17.93
CA ARG A 130 -0.78 -19.06 -19.07
C ARG A 130 -0.66 -17.91 -20.06
N CYS A 131 -1.61 -16.98 -20.07
CA CYS A 131 -1.59 -15.85 -20.99
C CYS A 131 -0.44 -14.87 -20.70
N LEU A 132 0.06 -14.80 -19.45
CA LEU A 132 1.16 -13.90 -19.07
C LEU A 132 2.48 -14.21 -19.81
N GLY A 133 2.65 -15.45 -20.28
CA GLY A 133 3.87 -15.88 -21.01
C GLY A 133 3.76 -15.82 -22.53
N LEU A 134 2.68 -15.27 -23.09
CA LEU A 134 2.42 -15.31 -24.54
C LEU A 134 3.08 -14.17 -25.33
N GLY A 135 3.57 -13.11 -24.66
CA GLY A 135 4.19 -11.96 -25.31
C GLY A 135 3.28 -11.36 -26.39
N ASN A 136 3.77 -11.31 -27.64
CA ASN A 136 2.99 -10.79 -28.78
C ASN A 136 1.74 -11.63 -29.14
N LYS A 137 1.58 -12.84 -28.58
CA LYS A 137 0.40 -13.69 -28.77
C LYS A 137 -0.62 -13.53 -27.65
N THR A 138 -0.44 -12.55 -26.76
CA THR A 138 -1.36 -12.27 -25.66
C THR A 138 -2.73 -11.88 -26.22
N PRO A 139 -3.82 -12.56 -25.83
CA PRO A 139 -5.16 -12.24 -26.32
C PRO A 139 -5.61 -10.84 -25.90
N ALA A 140 -6.44 -10.19 -26.72
CA ALA A 140 -6.92 -8.83 -26.46
C ALA A 140 -7.70 -8.68 -25.14
N TYR A 141 -8.34 -9.75 -24.65
CA TYR A 141 -9.04 -9.73 -23.36
C TYR A 141 -8.08 -9.70 -22.14
N MET A 142 -6.78 -9.91 -22.35
CA MET A 142 -5.75 -9.77 -21.32
C MET A 142 -5.10 -8.39 -21.35
N SER A 143 -5.54 -7.49 -22.23
CA SER A 143 -5.06 -6.11 -22.23
C SER A 143 -5.42 -5.44 -20.89
N PRO A 144 -4.48 -4.71 -20.27
CA PRO A 144 -4.78 -3.87 -19.12
C PRO A 144 -5.91 -2.89 -19.39
N VAL A 145 -6.58 -2.47 -18.32
CA VAL A 145 -7.54 -1.38 -18.43
C VAL A 145 -6.80 -0.07 -18.65
N GLN A 146 -7.30 0.73 -19.59
CA GLN A 146 -6.83 2.10 -19.77
C GLN A 146 -7.47 2.99 -18.70
N ALA A 147 -6.67 3.43 -17.73
CA ALA A 147 -7.12 4.33 -16.68
C ALA A 147 -7.71 5.63 -17.26
N GLY A 148 -8.83 6.11 -16.71
CA GLY A 148 -9.53 7.30 -17.22
C GLY A 148 -10.56 7.01 -18.30
N SER A 149 -10.62 5.80 -18.85
CA SER A 149 -11.49 5.48 -19.98
C SER A 149 -12.98 5.56 -19.62
N LEU A 150 -13.38 5.07 -18.44
CA LEU A 150 -14.78 5.19 -18.01
C LEU A 150 -15.17 6.62 -17.63
N LEU A 151 -14.26 7.36 -17.00
CA LEU A 151 -14.50 8.75 -16.61
C LEU A 151 -14.82 9.64 -17.82
N GLN A 152 -14.20 9.37 -18.98
CA GLN A 152 -14.45 10.09 -20.24
C GLN A 152 -15.85 9.84 -20.82
N LEU A 153 -16.54 8.78 -20.39
CA LEU A 153 -17.91 8.47 -20.84
C LEU A 153 -18.96 9.18 -19.99
N ILE A 154 -18.58 9.78 -18.86
CA ILE A 154 -19.51 10.48 -17.96
C ILE A 154 -19.82 11.87 -18.53
N PRO A 155 -21.11 12.21 -18.74
CA PRO A 155 -21.51 13.54 -19.16
C PRO A 155 -21.05 14.62 -18.15
N PRO A 156 -20.58 15.80 -18.62
CA PRO A 156 -20.05 16.85 -17.73
C PRO A 156 -21.01 17.30 -16.62
N GLN A 157 -22.32 17.16 -16.83
CA GLN A 157 -23.35 17.59 -15.89
C GLN A 157 -23.48 16.68 -14.65
N ILE A 158 -22.97 15.44 -14.75
CA ILE A 158 -23.01 14.45 -13.68
C ILE A 158 -21.62 13.94 -13.31
N LEU A 159 -20.57 14.67 -13.72
CA LEU A 159 -19.22 14.35 -13.28
C LEU A 159 -19.14 14.45 -11.75
N PRO A 160 -18.39 13.53 -11.11
CA PRO A 160 -18.12 13.64 -9.70
C PRO A 160 -17.36 14.95 -9.41
N PRO A 161 -17.51 15.53 -8.21
CA PRO A 161 -16.74 16.69 -7.81
C PRO A 161 -15.23 16.43 -7.96
N ALA A 162 -14.48 17.45 -8.40
CA ALA A 162 -13.03 17.34 -8.46
C ALA A 162 -12.45 17.20 -7.05
N GLU A 163 -11.68 16.14 -6.83
CA GLU A 163 -10.94 15.93 -5.58
C GLU A 163 -9.62 16.69 -5.57
N ALA A 164 -9.11 16.97 -4.36
CA ALA A 164 -7.78 17.55 -4.21
C ALA A 164 -6.72 16.55 -4.69
N PRO A 165 -5.69 16.98 -5.44
CA PRO A 165 -4.63 16.08 -5.84
C PRO A 165 -3.92 15.46 -4.63
N ASN A 166 -3.57 14.18 -4.73
CA ASN A 166 -2.73 13.51 -3.73
C ASN A 166 -1.40 14.27 -3.53
N PRO A 167 -0.82 14.24 -2.33
CA PRO A 167 0.45 14.90 -2.04
C PRO A 167 1.63 14.31 -2.84
N ILE A 168 2.73 15.05 -2.89
CA ILE A 168 4.02 14.59 -3.40
C ILE A 168 4.83 14.13 -2.20
N LEU A 169 5.42 12.94 -2.27
CA LEU A 169 6.28 12.45 -1.20
C LEU A 169 7.62 13.19 -1.21
N THR A 170 7.90 13.87 -0.11
CA THR A 170 9.09 14.71 0.09
C THR A 170 9.97 14.20 1.24
N GLU A 171 11.15 14.81 1.41
CA GLU A 171 12.12 14.42 2.45
C GLU A 171 11.54 14.56 3.87
N SER A 172 10.73 15.60 4.12
CA SER A 172 10.10 15.80 5.43
C SER A 172 9.10 14.72 5.81
N ASP A 173 8.55 14.01 4.83
CA ASP A 173 7.56 12.95 5.04
C ASP A 173 8.22 11.61 5.38
N VAL A 174 9.54 11.52 5.20
CA VAL A 174 10.31 10.28 5.36
C VAL A 174 11.34 10.40 6.48
N VAL A 175 11.90 11.58 6.70
CA VAL A 175 12.92 11.81 7.74
C VAL A 175 12.25 11.92 9.11
N GLU A 176 12.54 10.97 9.97
CA GLU A 176 12.03 10.92 11.34
C GLU A 176 13.13 11.17 12.37
N PRO A 177 12.76 11.68 13.55
CA PRO A 177 13.67 11.71 14.70
C PRO A 177 14.06 10.28 15.13
N PRO A 178 15.22 10.12 15.77
CA PRO A 178 15.64 8.82 16.27
C PRO A 178 14.67 8.30 17.33
N LEU A 179 14.52 6.97 17.39
CA LEU A 179 13.67 6.32 18.39
C LEU A 179 14.13 6.71 19.81
N PRO A 180 13.20 6.95 20.74
CA PRO A 180 13.53 7.21 22.13
C PRO A 180 14.24 5.99 22.74
N SER A 181 15.12 6.24 23.71
CA SER A 181 15.77 5.16 24.45
C SER A 181 14.71 4.35 25.21
N ALA A 182 14.78 3.02 25.12
CA ALA A 182 13.87 2.15 25.85
C ALA A 182 14.13 2.30 27.35
N VAL A 183 13.10 2.69 28.11
CA VAL A 183 13.15 2.66 29.57
C VAL A 183 12.85 1.23 29.99
N GLU A 184 13.85 0.50 30.49
CA GLU A 184 13.62 -0.76 31.17
C GLU A 184 12.81 -0.47 32.44
N THR A 185 11.53 -0.80 32.42
CA THR A 185 10.77 -0.91 33.66
C THR A 185 11.27 -2.16 34.36
N GLY A 186 12.09 -1.97 35.39
CA GLY A 186 12.57 -3.06 36.23
C GLY A 186 11.41 -3.88 36.82
N PRO A 187 11.67 -5.13 37.25
CA PRO A 187 10.64 -5.96 37.86
C PRO A 187 10.00 -5.20 39.02
N THR A 188 8.67 -5.15 39.02
CA THR A 188 7.88 -4.54 40.09
C THR A 188 8.31 -5.20 41.41
N PRO A 189 8.70 -4.44 42.46
CA PRO A 189 8.99 -5.04 43.75
C PRO A 189 7.73 -5.74 44.22
N ASP A 190 7.82 -7.06 44.40
CA ASP A 190 6.77 -7.86 45.00
C ASP A 190 6.63 -7.41 46.45
N THR A 191 5.83 -6.38 46.66
CA THR A 191 5.59 -5.84 47.99
C THR A 191 4.47 -6.68 48.57
N GLY A 192 4.88 -7.81 49.17
CA GLY A 192 4.03 -8.61 50.03
C GLY A 192 3.43 -7.71 51.11
N GLY A 193 2.19 -7.31 50.89
CA GLY A 193 1.43 -6.42 51.77
C GLY A 193 -0.03 -6.51 51.38
N GLY A 194 -0.72 -7.51 51.94
CA GLY A 194 -2.13 -7.77 51.67
C GLY A 194 -2.98 -6.52 51.92
N SER A 195 -3.68 -6.09 50.88
CA SER A 195 -4.87 -5.26 51.03
C SER A 195 -5.89 -5.79 50.03
N THR A 196 -6.92 -6.43 50.57
CA THR A 196 -8.05 -6.98 49.82
C THR A 196 -8.79 -5.85 49.10
N ALA A 197 -8.63 -5.78 47.78
CA ALA A 197 -9.52 -4.99 46.94
C ALA A 197 -10.85 -5.74 46.79
N VAL A 198 -11.94 -5.11 47.21
CA VAL A 198 -13.32 -5.62 47.06
C VAL A 198 -13.66 -5.71 45.57
N PRO A 199 -14.25 -6.82 45.08
CA PRO A 199 -14.56 -6.96 43.66
C PRO A 199 -15.70 -6.01 43.25
N PRO A 200 -15.69 -5.49 42.01
CA PRO A 200 -16.75 -4.63 41.52
C PRO A 200 -18.07 -5.40 41.35
N THR A 201 -19.15 -4.81 41.84
CA THR A 201 -20.53 -5.31 41.71
C THR A 201 -20.94 -5.40 40.24
N ALA A 202 -21.39 -6.58 39.81
CA ALA A 202 -21.89 -6.82 38.46
C ALA A 202 -23.25 -6.10 38.24
N THR A 203 -23.28 -5.14 37.32
CA THR A 203 -24.52 -4.52 36.85
C THR A 203 -25.24 -5.50 35.91
N LYS A 204 -26.39 -6.03 36.32
CA LYS A 204 -27.27 -6.82 35.47
C LYS A 204 -27.90 -5.92 34.40
N TRP A 205 -27.78 -6.30 33.12
CA TRP A 205 -28.63 -5.76 32.06
C TRP A 205 -30.00 -6.44 32.13
N ALA A 206 -31.05 -5.62 32.21
CA ALA A 206 -32.43 -6.06 32.10
C ALA A 206 -32.78 -6.28 30.62
N ALA A 207 -33.54 -7.33 30.36
CA ALA A 207 -34.09 -7.69 29.06
C ALA A 207 -35.15 -6.69 28.59
#